data_AF-A0A9P7XIX6-F1
#
_entry.id   AF-A0A9P7XIX6-F1
#
_cell.length_a   1.000
_cell.length_b   1.000
_cell.length_c   1.000
_cell.angle_alpha   90.00
_cell.angle_beta   90.00
_cell.angle_gamma   90.00
#
_symmetry.space_group_name_H-M   'P 1'
#
loop_
_entity.id
_entity.type
_entity.pdbx_description
1 polymer ?
#
loop_
_entity_poly.entity_id
_entity_poly.type
_entity_poly.pdbx_seq_one_letter_code
_entity_poly.pdbx_strand_id
1 'polypeptide(L)'
;MSRPPTEPFSPPTTPPRARKEAILSQINVRYRTIMDLERIEERYVGELQIRSNGSSSQNIFDSTLNNQAARTELYQVRTQICDLALLQGRLIVSLSQIDTPLAAQLNFSLLQKMVRRFDQLRREVEGYLAESGVVLERNMVHVGNNGLLMGKIATSFNLAVGR
;
A
#
# COMPACT_ATOMS: atom_id res chain seq x y z
N MET A 1 24.88 36.37 31.38
CA MET A 1 24.51 35.78 30.08
C MET A 1 23.00 35.65 30.05
N SER A 2 22.31 36.48 29.27
CA SER A 2 20.83 36.51 29.21
C SER A 2 20.33 35.53 28.15
N ARG A 3 19.38 34.66 28.51
CA ARG A 3 18.69 33.78 27.56
C ARG A 3 17.88 34.63 26.56
N PRO A 4 17.84 34.27 25.26
CA PRO A 4 16.97 34.95 24.31
C PRO A 4 15.50 34.69 24.66
N PRO A 5 14.60 35.67 24.39
CA PRO A 5 13.19 35.52 24.67
C PRO A 5 12.60 34.41 23.80
N THR A 6 11.81 33.54 24.43
CA THR A 6 11.03 32.52 23.74
C THR A 6 9.95 33.23 22.94
N GLU A 7 10.02 33.18 21.61
CA GLU A 7 8.95 33.73 20.77
C GLU A 7 7.61 33.06 21.11
N PRO A 8 6.52 33.83 21.25
CA PRO A 8 5.21 33.26 21.49
C PRO A 8 4.78 32.44 20.28
N PHE A 9 4.50 31.15 20.51
CA PHE A 9 3.91 30.24 19.54
C PHE A 9 2.59 30.83 19.05
N SER A 10 2.62 31.46 17.87
CA SER A 10 1.41 32.03 17.28
C SER A 10 0.54 30.88 16.77
N PRO A 11 -0.73 30.79 17.18
CA PRO A 11 -1.61 29.74 16.68
C PRO A 11 -1.76 29.88 15.16
N PRO A 12 -1.96 28.77 14.44
CA PRO A 12 -2.11 28.80 12.99
C PRO A 12 -3.23 29.74 12.58
N THR A 13 -2.91 30.67 11.67
CA THR A 13 -3.79 31.78 11.24
C THR A 13 -4.96 31.32 10.37
N THR A 14 -4.93 30.09 9.85
CA THR A 14 -6.00 29.56 9.01
C THR A 14 -7.13 28.96 9.86
N PRO A 15 -8.40 29.35 9.62
CA PRO A 15 -9.53 28.80 10.35
C PRO A 15 -9.60 27.26 10.24
N PRO A 16 -10.00 26.53 11.30
CA PRO A 16 -10.07 25.07 11.31
C PRO A 16 -10.85 24.48 10.13
N ARG A 17 -11.93 25.16 9.69
CA ARG A 17 -12.74 24.76 8.53
C ARG A 17 -11.94 24.78 7.22
N ALA A 18 -11.24 25.87 6.92
CA ALA A 18 -10.44 25.97 5.70
C ALA A 18 -9.26 24.97 5.70
N ARG A 19 -8.67 24.71 6.88
CA ARG A 19 -7.65 23.66 7.05
C ARG A 19 -8.23 22.26 6.77
N LYS A 20 -9.42 21.95 7.31
CA LYS A 20 -10.13 20.69 7.05
C LYS A 20 -10.39 20.50 5.56
N GLU A 21 -10.95 21.50 4.89
CA GLU A 21 -11.28 21.44 3.46
C GLU A 21 -10.01 21.22 2.60
N ALA A 22 -8.90 21.89 2.93
CA ALA A 22 -7.62 21.69 2.25
C ALA A 22 -7.06 20.27 2.42
N ILE A 23 -7.13 19.70 3.64
CA ILE A 23 -6.68 18.32 3.91
C ILE A 23 -7.57 17.33 3.13
N LEU A 24 -8.88 17.50 3.16
CA LEU A 24 -9.82 16.63 2.45
C LEU A 24 -9.61 16.68 0.94
N SER A 25 -9.35 17.86 0.37
CA SER A 25 -9.01 17.99 -1.05
C SER A 25 -7.76 17.17 -1.41
N GLN A 26 -6.71 17.26 -0.59
CA GLN A 26 -5.47 16.50 -0.78
C GLN A 26 -5.64 14.98 -0.61
N ILE A 27 -6.52 14.55 0.32
CA ILE A 27 -6.90 13.15 0.48
C ILE A 27 -7.64 12.66 -0.77
N ASN A 28 -8.61 13.44 -1.27
CA ASN A 28 -9.42 13.08 -2.43
C ASN A 28 -8.59 12.95 -3.71
N VAL A 29 -7.63 13.86 -3.94
CA VAL A 29 -6.71 13.76 -5.09
C VAL A 29 -5.94 12.44 -5.05
N ARG A 30 -5.33 12.11 -3.90
CA ARG A 30 -4.56 10.87 -3.72
C ARG A 30 -5.45 9.63 -3.85
N TYR A 31 -6.64 9.67 -3.28
CA TYR A 31 -7.61 8.58 -3.38
C TYR A 31 -7.95 8.26 -4.84
N ARG A 32 -8.18 9.28 -5.68
CA ARG A 32 -8.43 9.08 -7.12
C ARG A 32 -7.22 8.47 -7.83
N THR A 33 -6.02 8.98 -7.57
CA THR A 33 -4.79 8.42 -8.16
C THR A 33 -4.58 6.96 -7.73
N ILE A 34 -4.82 6.64 -6.46
CA ILE A 34 -4.77 5.26 -5.97
C ILE A 34 -5.80 4.39 -6.69
N MET A 35 -7.05 4.86 -6.87
CA MET A 35 -8.06 4.10 -7.61
C MET A 35 -7.65 3.82 -9.05
N ASP A 36 -7.03 4.78 -9.74
CA ASP A 36 -6.56 4.59 -11.11
C ASP A 36 -5.44 3.54 -11.17
N LEU A 37 -4.49 3.60 -10.23
CA LEU A 37 -3.45 2.60 -10.08
C LEU A 37 -3.99 1.22 -9.69
N GLU A 38 -5.03 1.16 -8.85
CA GLU A 38 -5.69 -0.09 -8.45
C GLU A 38 -6.33 -0.80 -9.66
N ARG A 39 -6.88 -0.07 -10.63
CA ARG A 39 -7.37 -0.69 -11.88
C ARG A 39 -6.23 -1.29 -12.72
N ILE A 40 -5.07 -0.64 -12.71
CA ILE A 40 -3.87 -1.16 -13.40
C ILE A 40 -3.33 -2.38 -12.67
N GLU A 41 -3.29 -2.33 -11.33
CA GLU A 41 -2.95 -3.46 -10.46
C GLU A 41 -3.86 -4.66 -10.76
N GLU A 42 -5.17 -4.46 -10.79
CA GLU A 42 -6.17 -5.51 -11.08
C GLU A 42 -5.92 -6.18 -12.44
N ARG A 43 -5.56 -5.40 -13.47
CA ARG A 43 -5.21 -5.94 -14.79
C ARG A 43 -4.01 -6.89 -14.71
N TYR A 44 -2.90 -6.44 -14.13
CA TYR A 44 -1.70 -7.28 -13.99
C TYR A 44 -1.94 -8.49 -13.08
N VAL A 45 -2.72 -8.33 -12.01
CA VAL A 45 -3.11 -9.45 -11.15
C VAL A 45 -3.94 -10.47 -11.93
N GLY A 46 -4.86 -10.03 -12.79
CA GLY A 46 -5.65 -10.91 -13.64
C GLY A 46 -4.79 -11.65 -14.67
N GLU A 47 -3.82 -10.97 -15.30
CA GLU A 47 -2.86 -11.58 -16.22
C GLU A 47 -1.98 -12.65 -15.54
N LEU A 48 -1.64 -12.43 -14.28
CA LEU A 48 -0.80 -13.31 -13.47
C LEU A 48 -1.61 -14.35 -12.68
N GLN A 49 -2.93 -14.46 -12.89
CA GLN A 49 -3.76 -15.51 -12.32
C GLN A 49 -4.04 -16.58 -13.37
N ILE A 50 -3.53 -17.78 -13.12
CA ILE A 50 -3.76 -18.96 -13.97
C ILE A 50 -4.65 -19.96 -13.23
N ARG A 51 -5.44 -20.74 -13.97
CA ARG A 51 -6.20 -21.85 -13.38
C ARG A 51 -5.24 -22.96 -13.00
N SER A 52 -5.38 -23.51 -11.80
CA SER A 52 -4.68 -24.73 -11.43
C SER A 52 -5.08 -25.87 -12.38
N ASN A 53 -4.11 -26.63 -12.88
CA ASN A 53 -4.34 -27.77 -13.77
C ASN A 53 -4.98 -28.99 -13.07
N GLY A 54 -5.32 -28.89 -11.77
CA GLY A 54 -6.03 -29.91 -11.00
C GLY A 54 -7.55 -29.71 -10.97
N SER A 55 -8.28 -30.71 -10.47
CA SER A 55 -9.76 -30.73 -10.35
C SER A 55 -10.38 -29.62 -9.50
N SER A 56 -9.54 -28.81 -8.84
CA SER A 56 -9.96 -27.60 -8.14
C SER A 56 -9.90 -26.41 -9.08
N SER A 57 -11.01 -25.71 -9.28
CA SER A 57 -11.13 -24.42 -9.99
C SER A 57 -10.40 -23.25 -9.29
N GLN A 58 -9.34 -23.53 -8.55
CA GLN A 58 -8.56 -22.53 -7.84
C GLN A 58 -7.63 -21.78 -8.80
N ASN A 59 -7.70 -20.46 -8.76
CA ASN A 59 -6.72 -19.60 -9.43
C ASN A 59 -5.45 -19.56 -8.58
N ILE A 60 -4.31 -19.83 -9.21
CA ILE A 60 -2.98 -19.73 -8.62
C ILE A 60 -2.22 -18.57 -9.27
N PHE A 61 -1.19 -18.10 -8.57
CA PHE A 61 -0.31 -17.05 -9.09
C PHE A 61 0.71 -17.63 -10.07
N ASP A 62 0.85 -17.02 -11.24
CA ASP A 62 1.79 -17.42 -12.28
C ASP A 62 3.21 -16.90 -11.98
N SER A 63 4.00 -17.78 -11.36
CA SER A 63 5.42 -17.64 -11.03
C SER A 63 6.35 -17.94 -12.21
N THR A 64 5.86 -18.36 -13.38
CA THR A 64 6.72 -18.81 -14.49
C THR A 64 7.56 -17.66 -15.05
N LEU A 65 8.75 -17.96 -15.61
CA LEU A 65 9.69 -16.93 -16.06
C LEU A 65 9.16 -16.07 -17.22
N ASN A 66 8.20 -16.58 -18.00
CA ASN A 66 7.61 -15.88 -19.14
C ASN A 66 6.91 -14.57 -18.72
N ASN A 67 6.46 -14.48 -17.48
CA ASN A 67 5.70 -13.35 -16.95
C ASN A 67 6.52 -12.40 -16.07
N GLN A 68 7.86 -12.47 -16.10
CA GLN A 68 8.73 -11.58 -15.33
C GLN A 68 8.49 -10.08 -15.59
N ALA A 69 8.23 -9.70 -16.84
CA ALA A 69 7.96 -8.30 -17.18
C ALA A 69 6.68 -7.80 -16.49
N ALA A 70 5.57 -8.54 -16.60
CA ALA A 70 4.31 -8.21 -15.95
C ALA A 70 4.44 -8.13 -14.42
N ARG A 71 5.22 -9.03 -13.80
CA ARG A 71 5.53 -8.96 -12.37
C ARG A 71 6.32 -7.72 -11.97
N THR A 72 7.24 -7.29 -12.82
CA THR A 72 8.04 -6.07 -12.58
C THR A 72 7.15 -4.83 -12.63
N GLU A 73 6.28 -4.74 -13.63
CA GLU A 73 5.29 -3.65 -13.74
C GLU A 73 4.31 -3.66 -12.56
N LEU A 74 3.79 -4.83 -12.17
CA LEU A 74 2.93 -4.98 -11.00
C LEU A 74 3.61 -4.46 -9.72
N TYR A 75 4.88 -4.80 -9.53
CA TYR A 75 5.65 -4.30 -8.38
C TYR A 75 5.79 -2.76 -8.39
N GLN A 76 6.05 -2.16 -9.55
CA GLN A 76 6.16 -0.70 -9.68
C GLN A 76 4.82 -0.01 -9.35
N VAL A 77 3.71 -0.50 -9.90
CA VAL A 77 2.37 0.02 -9.63
C VAL A 77 2.05 -0.06 -8.13
N ARG A 78 2.31 -1.21 -7.51
CA ARG A 78 2.09 -1.42 -6.07
C ARG A 78 2.96 -0.54 -5.19
N THR A 79 4.19 -0.27 -5.61
CA THR A 79 5.08 0.67 -4.92
C THR A 79 4.46 2.06 -4.89
N GLN A 80 3.97 2.55 -6.04
CA GLN A 80 3.31 3.84 -6.14
C GLN A 80 2.03 3.91 -5.29
N ILE A 81 1.21 2.85 -5.30
CA ILE A 81 0.02 2.76 -4.45
C ILE A 81 0.40 2.87 -2.98
N CYS A 82 1.40 2.10 -2.54
CA CYS A 82 1.85 2.11 -1.15
C CYS A 82 2.34 3.51 -0.76
N ASP A 83 3.18 4.14 -1.57
CA ASP A 83 3.71 5.47 -1.27
C ASP A 83 2.61 6.54 -1.17
N LEU A 84 1.63 6.50 -2.07
CA LEU A 84 0.46 7.39 -2.00
C LEU A 84 -0.40 7.10 -0.77
N ALA A 85 -0.59 5.83 -0.42
CA ALA A 85 -1.33 5.43 0.78
C ALA A 85 -0.65 5.94 2.06
N LEU A 86 0.67 5.93 2.13
CA LEU A 86 1.42 6.51 3.26
C LEU A 86 1.20 8.01 3.38
N LEU A 87 1.28 8.73 2.26
CA LEU A 87 1.01 10.17 2.25
C LEU A 87 -0.43 10.47 2.65
N GLN A 88 -1.39 9.66 2.18
CA GLN A 88 -2.79 9.78 2.58
C GLN A 88 -2.97 9.49 4.08
N GLY A 89 -2.30 8.47 4.64
CA GLY A 89 -2.32 8.18 6.08
C GLY A 89 -1.83 9.35 6.94
N ARG A 90 -0.75 10.03 6.53
CA ARG A 90 -0.24 11.23 7.22
C ARG A 90 -1.25 12.39 7.20
N LEU A 91 -1.96 12.56 6.10
CA LEU A 91 -3.03 13.56 5.99
C LEU A 91 -4.22 13.21 6.89
N ILE A 92 -4.56 11.93 7.00
CA ILE A 92 -5.62 11.45 7.90
C ILE A 92 -5.25 11.69 9.38
N VAL A 93 -3.98 11.47 9.77
CA VAL A 93 -3.49 11.82 11.11
C VAL A 93 -3.57 13.33 11.35
N SER A 94 -3.29 14.15 10.34
CA SER A 94 -3.47 15.60 10.46
C SER A 94 -4.95 15.98 10.59
N LEU A 95 -5.84 15.29 9.88
CA LEU A 95 -7.29 15.49 9.96
C LEU A 95 -7.84 15.11 11.33
N SER A 96 -7.29 14.10 12.01
CA SER A 96 -7.80 13.63 13.30
C SER A 96 -7.67 14.68 14.42
N GLN A 97 -6.80 15.68 14.23
CA GLN A 97 -6.67 16.85 15.12
C GLN A 97 -7.83 17.86 14.96
N ILE A 98 -8.64 17.73 13.91
CA ILE A 98 -9.74 18.64 13.57
C ILE A 98 -11.09 17.90 13.59
N ASP A 99 -11.15 16.69 13.03
CA ASP A 99 -12.34 15.86 12.93
C ASP A 99 -11.95 14.39 13.12
N THR A 100 -11.92 13.96 14.39
CA THR A 100 -11.51 12.61 14.77
C THR A 100 -12.44 11.53 14.20
N PRO A 101 -13.79 11.64 14.24
CA PRO A 101 -14.67 10.63 13.66
C PRO A 101 -14.44 10.42 12.16
N LEU A 102 -14.32 11.50 11.38
CA LEU A 102 -14.07 11.39 9.94
C LEU A 102 -12.70 10.77 9.64
N ALA A 103 -11.67 11.19 10.37
CA ALA A 103 -10.34 10.62 10.23
C ALA A 103 -10.31 9.11 10.51
N ALA A 104 -11.02 8.65 11.55
CA ALA A 104 -11.13 7.23 11.86
C ALA A 104 -11.78 6.43 10.73
N GLN A 105 -12.86 6.93 10.13
CA GLN A 105 -13.54 6.28 9.01
C GLN A 105 -12.64 6.16 7.76
N LEU A 106 -11.91 7.23 7.44
CA LEU A 106 -10.98 7.25 6.31
C LEU A 106 -9.79 6.32 6.56
N ASN A 107 -9.25 6.31 7.77
CA ASN A 107 -8.14 5.43 8.16
C ASN A 107 -8.53 3.95 8.05
N PHE A 108 -9.74 3.60 8.52
CA PHE A 108 -10.23 2.23 8.46
C PHE A 108 -10.34 1.73 7.00
N SER A 109 -10.92 2.53 6.11
CA SER A 109 -11.03 2.20 4.69
C SER A 109 -9.66 2.00 4.03
N LEU A 110 -8.70 2.88 4.37
CA LEU A 110 -7.32 2.78 3.87
C LEU A 110 -6.63 1.51 4.38
N LEU A 111 -6.75 1.23 5.68
CA LEU A 111 -6.20 0.03 6.33
C LEU A 111 -6.72 -1.26 5.67
N GLN A 112 -8.03 -1.36 5.45
CA GLN A 112 -8.62 -2.55 4.80
C GLN A 112 -8.02 -2.82 3.41
N LYS A 113 -7.80 -1.78 2.60
CA LYS A 113 -7.15 -1.92 1.30
C LYS A 113 -5.71 -2.41 1.44
N MET A 114 -4.95 -1.87 2.40
CA MET A 114 -3.56 -2.27 2.62
C MET A 114 -3.44 -3.70 3.16
N VAL A 115 -4.35 -4.14 4.02
CA VAL A 115 -4.41 -5.53 4.52
C VAL A 115 -4.65 -6.50 3.37
N ARG A 116 -5.62 -6.24 2.49
CA ARG A 116 -5.89 -7.09 1.32
C ARG A 116 -4.66 -7.23 0.42
N ARG A 117 -3.96 -6.12 0.20
CA ARG A 117 -2.72 -6.09 -0.59
C ARG A 117 -1.59 -6.86 0.11
N PHE A 118 -1.44 -6.71 1.42
CA PHE A 118 -0.48 -7.49 2.21
C PHE A 118 -0.73 -8.99 2.06
N ASP A 119 -1.98 -9.44 2.22
CA ASP A 119 -2.34 -10.85 2.07
C ASP A 119 -2.10 -11.38 0.66
N GLN A 120 -2.32 -10.54 -0.35
CA GLN A 120 -2.01 -10.90 -1.72
C GLN A 120 -0.50 -11.05 -1.95
N LEU A 121 0.30 -10.09 -1.50
CA LEU A 121 1.77 -10.16 -1.58
C LEU A 121 2.31 -11.41 -0.87
N ARG A 122 1.74 -11.77 0.28
CA ARG A 122 2.09 -12.98 1.02
C ARG A 122 1.84 -14.25 0.21
N ARG A 123 0.64 -14.40 -0.38
CA ARG A 123 0.32 -15.56 -1.24
C ARG A 123 1.24 -15.66 -2.45
N GLU A 124 1.62 -14.52 -3.03
CA GLU A 124 2.56 -14.49 -4.15
C GLU A 124 3.96 -14.91 -3.72
N VAL A 125 4.43 -14.47 -2.55
CA VAL A 125 5.70 -14.93 -1.97
C VAL A 125 5.69 -16.44 -1.75
N GLU A 126 4.62 -16.98 -1.16
CA GLU A 126 4.43 -18.43 -1.00
C GLU A 126 4.47 -19.14 -2.35
N GLY A 127 3.84 -18.57 -3.39
CA GLY A 127 3.88 -19.09 -4.76
C GLY A 127 5.29 -19.16 -5.35
N TYR A 128 6.10 -18.10 -5.21
CA TYR A 128 7.50 -18.14 -5.67
C TYR A 128 8.34 -19.13 -4.87
N LEU A 129 8.13 -19.24 -3.56
CA LEU A 129 8.91 -20.13 -2.69
C LEU A 129 8.55 -21.61 -2.85
N ALA A 130 7.39 -21.91 -3.42
CA ALA A 130 7.01 -23.27 -3.78
C ALA A 130 7.75 -23.80 -5.03
N GLU A 131 8.37 -22.90 -5.82
CA GLU A 131 9.22 -23.27 -6.96
C GLU A 131 10.54 -23.92 -6.51
N SER A 132 11.25 -24.58 -7.44
CA SER A 132 12.54 -25.20 -7.15
C SER A 132 13.58 -24.98 -8.25
N GLY A 133 14.86 -25.14 -7.89
CA GLY A 133 16.00 -25.02 -8.81
C GLY A 133 16.15 -23.63 -9.43
N VAL A 134 16.54 -23.58 -10.70
CA VAL A 134 16.85 -22.34 -11.43
C VAL A 134 15.64 -21.38 -11.52
N VAL A 135 14.41 -21.91 -11.47
CA VAL A 135 13.19 -21.09 -11.50
C VAL A 135 13.06 -20.30 -10.20
N LEU A 136 13.28 -20.94 -9.05
CA LEU A 136 13.27 -20.27 -7.74
C LEU A 136 14.35 -19.19 -7.68
N GLU A 137 15.60 -19.52 -8.03
CA GLU A 137 16.73 -18.58 -8.00
C GLU A 137 16.41 -17.29 -8.79
N ARG A 138 15.82 -17.43 -9.97
CA ARG A 138 15.43 -16.30 -10.83
C ARG A 138 14.23 -15.51 -10.29
N ASN A 139 13.41 -16.12 -9.45
CA ASN A 139 12.24 -15.47 -8.83
C ASN A 139 12.54 -14.84 -7.45
N MET A 140 13.72 -15.07 -6.87
CA MET A 140 14.10 -14.50 -5.57
C MET A 140 14.04 -12.97 -5.52
N VAL A 141 14.26 -12.29 -6.64
CA VAL A 141 14.08 -10.83 -6.74
C VAL A 141 12.63 -10.41 -6.45
N HIS A 142 11.65 -11.20 -6.91
CA HIS A 142 10.23 -10.92 -6.68
C HIS A 142 9.82 -11.23 -5.23
N VAL A 143 10.41 -12.27 -4.62
CA VAL A 143 10.28 -12.53 -3.19
C VAL A 143 10.76 -11.33 -2.37
N GLY A 144 11.96 -10.81 -2.69
CA GLY A 144 12.52 -9.64 -2.03
C GLY A 144 11.64 -8.39 -2.20
N ASN A 145 11.22 -8.10 -3.44
CA ASN A 145 10.36 -6.98 -3.77
C ASN A 145 9.02 -7.03 -3.02
N ASN A 146 8.35 -8.18 -3.01
CA ASN A 146 7.09 -8.35 -2.28
C ASN A 146 7.32 -8.24 -0.76
N GLY A 147 8.42 -8.78 -0.24
CA GLY A 147 8.83 -8.63 1.15
C GLY A 147 9.03 -7.16 1.57
N LEU A 148 9.65 -6.34 0.71
CA LEU A 148 9.82 -4.90 0.95
C LEU A 148 8.47 -4.17 1.02
N LEU A 149 7.53 -4.47 0.11
CA LEU A 149 6.19 -3.88 0.15
C LEU A 149 5.41 -4.33 1.40
N MET A 150 5.49 -5.60 1.75
CA MET A 150 4.89 -6.14 2.97
C MET A 150 5.44 -5.44 4.21
N GLY A 151 6.77 -5.27 4.31
CA GLY A 151 7.40 -4.53 5.40
C GLY A 151 6.97 -3.07 5.49
N LYS A 152 6.86 -2.39 4.33
CA LYS A 152 6.35 -1.01 4.24
C LYS A 152 4.92 -0.91 4.75
N ILE A 153 4.04 -1.82 4.32
CA ILE A 153 2.64 -1.89 4.76
C ILE A 153 2.56 -2.20 6.26
N ALA A 154 3.27 -3.22 6.73
CA ALA A 154 3.26 -3.63 8.14
C ALA A 154 3.71 -2.52 9.09
N THR A 155 4.83 -1.87 8.78
CA THR A 155 5.39 -0.79 9.59
C THR A 155 4.45 0.41 9.64
N SER A 156 3.82 0.75 8.52
CA SER A 156 3.06 2.00 8.41
C SER A 156 1.62 1.89 8.91
N PHE A 157 1.07 0.69 8.92
CA PHE A 157 -0.30 0.41 9.30
C PHE A 157 -0.41 -0.47 10.56
N ASN A 158 0.71 -0.70 11.25
CA ASN A 158 0.81 -1.55 12.45
C ASN A 158 0.20 -2.95 12.26
N LEU A 159 0.51 -3.59 11.14
CA LEU A 159 0.10 -4.98 10.90
C LEU A 159 1.20 -5.89 11.43
N ALA A 160 0.93 -6.61 12.52
CA ALA A 160 1.85 -7.64 12.99
C ALA A 160 1.88 -8.78 11.95
N VAL A 161 3.08 -9.11 11.45
CA VAL A 161 3.27 -10.23 10.51
C VAL A 161 3.34 -11.51 11.33
N GLY A 162 2.27 -12.31 11.35
CA GLY A 162 2.28 -13.64 11.97
C GLY A 162 0.94 -14.13 12.48
N ARG A 163 0.29 -14.98 11.69
CA ARG A 163 -0.37 -16.20 12.16
C ARG A 163 0.19 -17.36 11.35
#